data_AF-A0A955RAV7-F1
#
_entry.id   AF-A0A955RAV7-F1
#
_cell.length_a   1.000
_cell.length_b   1.000
_cell.length_c   1.000
_cell.angle_alpha   90.00
_cell.angle_beta   90.00
_cell.angle_gamma   90.00
#
_symmetry.space_group_name_H-M   'P 1'
#
loop_
_entity.id
_entity.type
_entity.pdbx_description
1 polymer ?
#
loop_
_entity_poly.entity_id
_entity_poly.type
_entity_poly.pdbx_seq_one_letter_code
_entity_poly.pdbx_strand_id
1 'polypeptide(L)'
;MLLLANLAFAAEPPPTAAIVPDSASRTVADDDPASFRVTVVPGVGLNADPDQVVDGFSVGGIGMARELHGFDAQLGMSWVDGEMSGFQATFGLAEAGSVDGWQVSSGVSWSRGDVRVLQGGMLSVAEGSVDGVQIGFANLALGDDSEGVQLGLFDLAGGLRGVQGSMVNVAKQVRGAQIGLVNVGGDVEGLQLGLVNVAKTSDVSIAPLNFVGDGLHRIDVWTSESAVVSGAIKFGSKNVYTLIGAGQVNMTQPWWTFGGGFGLHLPVGPLWLELDDSVWALSQGLLVAPGATNKLRLQVGFDLLNDHIAPFAGVSVNTWAGDGTVAPRALGIPESRDAGHHFVSWPGFQVGLSF
;
A
#
# COMPACT_ATOMS: atom_id res chain seq x y z
N MET A 1 -14.31 7.16 12.11
CA MET A 1 -13.46 6.51 11.09
C MET A 1 -14.08 5.18 10.64
N LEU A 2 -15.40 5.17 10.40
CA LEU A 2 -16.21 4.01 10.00
C LEU A 2 -17.47 4.46 9.23
N LEU A 3 -17.43 5.68 8.66
CA LEU A 3 -18.60 6.34 8.07
C LEU A 3 -18.56 6.44 6.54
N LEU A 4 -17.41 6.14 5.90
CA LEU A 4 -17.27 6.20 4.44
C LEU A 4 -17.55 4.85 3.73
N ALA A 5 -17.58 3.73 4.47
CA ALA A 5 -17.86 2.41 3.89
C ALA A 5 -19.36 2.10 3.71
N ASN A 6 -20.25 2.79 4.43
CA ASN A 6 -21.68 2.47 4.46
C ASN A 6 -22.57 3.29 3.51
N LEU A 7 -22.00 4.23 2.73
CA LEU A 7 -22.77 5.02 1.76
C LEU A 7 -22.79 4.42 0.35
N ALA A 8 -22.03 3.35 0.09
CA ALA A 8 -21.91 2.73 -1.23
C ALA A 8 -22.86 1.55 -1.49
N PHE A 9 -23.68 1.13 -0.52
CA PHE A 9 -24.48 -0.10 -0.62
C PHE A 9 -25.92 0.02 -0.10
N ALA A 10 -26.62 1.10 -0.45
CA ALA A 10 -28.07 1.20 -0.27
C ALA A 10 -28.70 2.09 -1.35
N ALA A 11 -28.80 1.57 -2.58
CA ALA A 11 -29.71 2.11 -3.58
C ALA A 11 -30.79 1.04 -3.86
N GLU A 12 -32.04 1.35 -3.49
CA GLU A 12 -33.21 0.57 -3.89
C GLU A 12 -33.37 0.57 -5.42
N PRO A 13 -33.93 -0.48 -6.02
CA PRO A 13 -34.16 -0.52 -7.47
C PRO A 13 -35.15 0.58 -7.88
N PRO A 14 -34.94 1.25 -9.03
CA PRO A 14 -35.85 2.27 -9.50
C PRO A 14 -37.22 1.65 -9.88
N PRO A 15 -38.33 2.38 -9.69
CA PRO A 15 -39.65 1.89 -10.05
C PRO A 15 -39.80 1.71 -11.56
N THR A 16 -40.50 0.64 -11.94
CA THR A 16 -40.78 0.24 -13.32
C THR A 16 -41.38 1.40 -14.14
N ALA A 17 -40.61 1.90 -15.11
CA ALA A 17 -41.07 2.92 -16.04
C ALA A 17 -42.11 2.33 -17.01
N ALA A 18 -43.22 3.04 -17.16
CA ALA A 18 -44.28 2.73 -18.11
C ALA A 18 -43.78 2.87 -19.57
N ILE A 19 -44.25 1.94 -20.40
CA ILE A 19 -44.02 1.91 -21.86
C ILE A 19 -44.67 3.15 -22.48
N VAL A 20 -43.87 4.03 -23.08
CA VAL A 20 -44.31 5.12 -23.97
C VAL A 20 -44.02 4.68 -25.41
N PRO A 21 -44.93 4.89 -26.38
CA PRO A 21 -44.82 4.27 -27.69
C PRO A 21 -43.68 4.87 -28.53
N ASP A 22 -43.05 3.96 -29.27
CA ASP A 22 -42.05 4.17 -30.31
C ASP A 22 -42.42 5.34 -31.23
N SER A 23 -41.61 6.40 -31.21
CA SER A 23 -41.73 7.52 -32.14
C SER A 23 -40.43 7.67 -32.93
N ALA A 24 -40.55 7.25 -34.19
CA ALA A 24 -39.70 7.56 -35.33
C ALA A 24 -38.20 7.24 -35.18
N SER A 25 -37.78 6.24 -35.94
CA SER A 25 -36.41 6.05 -36.40
C SER A 25 -35.78 7.37 -36.84
N ARG A 26 -35.01 8.01 -35.95
CA ARG A 26 -33.99 8.97 -36.36
C ARG A 26 -32.94 8.17 -37.13
N THR A 27 -32.97 8.30 -38.45
CA THR A 27 -31.82 7.99 -39.29
C THR A 27 -30.62 8.72 -38.71
N VAL A 28 -29.68 7.97 -38.15
CA VAL A 28 -28.35 8.47 -37.79
C VAL A 28 -27.77 9.01 -39.08
N ALA A 29 -27.70 10.34 -39.21
CA ALA A 29 -26.94 10.94 -40.28
C ALA A 29 -25.48 10.56 -40.02
N ASP A 30 -24.89 9.88 -41.00
CA ASP A 30 -23.46 9.60 -41.07
C ASP A 30 -22.78 10.93 -41.41
N ASP A 31 -22.76 11.85 -40.44
CA ASP A 31 -22.08 13.13 -40.61
C ASP A 31 -20.57 12.84 -40.65
N ASP A 32 -19.93 13.27 -41.73
CA ASP A 32 -18.50 13.08 -41.95
C ASP A 32 -17.72 13.52 -40.70
N PRO A 33 -16.74 12.70 -40.23
CA PRO A 33 -15.91 13.05 -39.09
C PRO A 33 -15.24 14.41 -39.28
N ALA A 34 -15.28 15.25 -38.23
CA ALA A 34 -14.56 16.51 -38.25
C ALA A 34 -13.07 16.27 -38.05
N SER A 35 -12.26 16.60 -39.07
CA SER A 35 -10.79 16.51 -38.95
C SER A 35 -10.19 17.62 -38.09
N PHE A 36 -10.93 18.72 -37.91
CA PHE A 36 -10.51 19.88 -37.13
C PHE A 36 -11.72 20.54 -36.47
N ARG A 37 -11.64 20.81 -35.16
CA ARG A 37 -12.68 21.48 -34.37
C ARG A 37 -12.12 22.62 -33.53
N VAL A 38 -12.86 23.73 -33.50
CA VAL A 38 -12.64 24.84 -32.55
C VAL A 38 -13.95 25.10 -31.83
N THR A 39 -13.98 24.95 -30.51
CA THR A 39 -15.20 25.12 -29.72
C THR A 39 -15.01 26.18 -28.65
N VAL A 40 -15.99 27.06 -28.45
CA VAL A 40 -16.01 27.97 -27.29
C VAL A 40 -16.81 27.29 -26.17
N VAL A 41 -18.02 26.88 -26.53
CA VAL A 41 -18.94 26.05 -25.76
C VAL A 41 -19.65 25.11 -26.75
N PRO A 42 -20.28 24.01 -26.29
CA PRO A 42 -20.97 23.08 -27.17
C PRO A 42 -21.96 23.79 -28.10
N GLY A 43 -21.90 23.49 -29.40
CA GLY A 43 -22.71 24.12 -30.45
C GLY A 43 -22.20 25.49 -30.95
N VAL A 44 -21.16 26.06 -30.33
CA VAL A 44 -20.63 27.40 -30.70
C VAL A 44 -19.15 27.29 -31.09
N GLY A 45 -18.89 27.34 -32.40
CA GLY A 45 -17.52 27.29 -32.94
C GLY A 45 -17.46 26.78 -34.38
N LEU A 46 -16.29 26.29 -34.77
CA LEU A 46 -16.04 25.60 -36.05
C LEU A 46 -16.13 24.09 -35.81
N ASN A 47 -17.03 23.41 -36.52
CA ASN A 47 -17.31 21.97 -36.33
C ASN A 47 -17.60 21.61 -34.86
N ALA A 48 -18.38 22.45 -34.19
CA ALA A 48 -18.65 22.38 -32.75
C ALA A 48 -19.97 21.66 -32.43
N ASP A 49 -20.46 20.79 -33.31
CA ASP A 49 -21.63 19.96 -33.04
C ASP A 49 -21.30 18.96 -31.91
N PRO A 50 -22.07 18.95 -30.80
CA PRO A 50 -21.81 18.04 -29.67
C PRO A 50 -21.84 16.55 -30.02
N ASP A 51 -22.66 16.16 -31.01
CA ASP A 51 -22.90 14.76 -31.36
C ASP A 51 -21.97 14.26 -32.49
N GLN A 52 -21.05 15.11 -32.96
CA GLN A 52 -20.14 14.81 -34.06
C GLN A 52 -18.94 13.96 -33.60
N VAL A 53 -18.46 13.10 -34.49
CA VAL A 53 -17.18 12.39 -34.34
C VAL A 53 -16.04 13.32 -34.72
N VAL A 54 -15.00 13.36 -33.91
CA VAL A 54 -13.76 14.08 -34.22
C VAL A 54 -12.68 13.08 -34.56
N ASP A 55 -12.11 13.15 -35.77
CA ASP A 55 -10.98 12.33 -36.22
C ASP A 55 -9.82 13.24 -36.65
N GLY A 56 -9.06 13.73 -35.67
CA GLY A 56 -8.01 14.71 -35.90
C GLY A 56 -7.76 15.61 -34.69
N PHE A 57 -7.97 16.92 -34.85
CA PHE A 57 -7.63 17.90 -33.81
C PHE A 57 -8.86 18.65 -33.29
N SER A 58 -8.94 18.81 -31.98
CA SER A 58 -9.96 19.61 -31.31
C SER A 58 -9.32 20.53 -30.27
N VAL A 59 -9.66 21.82 -30.33
CA VAL A 59 -9.18 22.82 -29.37
C VAL A 59 -10.30 23.77 -28.94
N GLY A 60 -10.22 24.33 -27.73
CA GLY A 60 -11.27 25.25 -27.31
C GLY A 60 -11.39 25.57 -25.83
N GLY A 61 -12.58 26.08 -25.47
CA GLY A 61 -13.02 26.31 -24.11
C GLY A 61 -13.67 25.05 -23.51
N ILE A 62 -14.86 24.71 -24.01
CA ILE A 62 -15.61 23.51 -23.61
C ILE A 62 -15.99 22.70 -24.85
N GLY A 63 -15.52 21.46 -24.93
CA GLY A 63 -15.80 20.53 -26.02
C GLY A 63 -16.67 19.36 -25.62
N MET A 64 -17.58 18.99 -26.53
CA MET A 64 -18.42 17.78 -26.47
C MET A 64 -18.30 17.05 -27.79
N ALA A 65 -17.98 15.75 -27.78
CA ALA A 65 -17.95 14.90 -28.96
C ALA A 65 -18.62 13.57 -28.66
N ARG A 66 -19.18 12.92 -29.69
CA ARG A 66 -19.67 11.55 -29.56
C ARG A 66 -18.52 10.55 -29.40
N GLU A 67 -17.50 10.68 -30.24
CA GLU A 67 -16.25 9.90 -30.19
C GLU A 67 -15.09 10.83 -30.58
N LEU A 68 -13.90 10.53 -30.08
CA LEU A 68 -12.70 11.30 -30.40
C LEU A 68 -11.54 10.37 -30.72
N HIS A 69 -11.02 10.50 -31.94
CA HIS A 69 -9.83 9.82 -32.43
C HIS A 69 -8.80 10.91 -32.78
N GLY A 70 -7.74 11.06 -31.97
CA GLY A 70 -6.69 12.06 -32.19
C GLY A 70 -6.37 12.93 -30.99
N PHE A 71 -6.26 14.24 -31.19
CA PHE A 71 -5.79 15.20 -30.19
C PHE A 71 -6.90 16.17 -29.76
N ASP A 72 -7.13 16.28 -28.46
CA ASP A 72 -8.07 17.20 -27.85
C ASP A 72 -7.41 18.05 -26.75
N ALA A 73 -7.53 19.37 -26.85
CA ALA A 73 -7.03 20.30 -25.83
C ALA A 73 -8.06 21.38 -25.47
N GLN A 74 -8.56 21.36 -24.24
CA GLN A 74 -9.62 22.27 -23.78
C GLN A 74 -9.20 23.10 -22.57
N LEU A 75 -9.64 24.35 -22.48
CA LEU A 75 -9.36 25.22 -21.32
C LEU A 75 -10.28 24.97 -20.13
N GLY A 76 -11.45 24.42 -20.36
CA GLY A 76 -12.47 24.18 -19.33
C GLY A 76 -12.77 22.71 -19.19
N MET A 77 -13.52 22.15 -20.14
CA MET A 77 -13.99 20.78 -20.06
C MET A 77 -13.93 20.11 -21.43
N SER A 78 -13.64 18.82 -21.43
CA SER A 78 -13.76 17.95 -22.58
C SER A 78 -14.63 16.76 -22.19
N TRP A 79 -15.74 16.57 -22.89
CA TRP A 79 -16.64 15.44 -22.70
C TRP A 79 -16.69 14.64 -24.01
N VAL A 80 -16.32 13.37 -23.93
CA VAL A 80 -16.44 12.40 -25.02
C VAL A 80 -17.45 11.33 -24.59
N ASP A 81 -18.57 11.21 -25.30
CA ASP A 81 -19.63 10.27 -24.88
C ASP A 81 -19.18 8.81 -24.95
N GLY A 82 -18.52 8.45 -26.04
CA GLY A 82 -17.97 7.14 -26.32
C GLY A 82 -16.48 7.04 -26.06
N GLU A 83 -15.76 6.44 -27.01
CA GLU A 83 -14.33 6.19 -26.90
C GLU A 83 -13.51 7.46 -27.20
N MET A 84 -12.51 7.70 -26.37
CA MET A 84 -11.41 8.63 -26.63
C MET A 84 -10.15 7.82 -26.94
N SER A 85 -9.74 7.85 -28.20
CA SER A 85 -8.48 7.24 -28.67
C SER A 85 -7.48 8.34 -29.02
N GLY A 86 -6.31 8.34 -28.38
CA GLY A 86 -5.26 9.33 -28.64
C GLY A 86 -4.85 10.16 -27.41
N PHE A 87 -4.99 11.48 -27.48
CA PHE A 87 -4.52 12.40 -26.43
C PHE A 87 -5.58 13.46 -26.08
N GLN A 88 -6.03 13.48 -24.83
CA GLN A 88 -6.99 14.45 -24.29
C GLN A 88 -6.33 15.22 -23.15
N ALA A 89 -6.24 16.55 -23.27
CA ALA A 89 -5.70 17.43 -22.25
C ALA A 89 -6.68 18.56 -21.89
N THR A 90 -6.90 18.77 -20.59
CA THR A 90 -7.79 19.86 -20.13
C THR A 90 -7.35 20.45 -18.80
N PHE A 91 -7.80 21.65 -18.46
CA PHE A 91 -7.55 22.23 -17.14
C PHE A 91 -8.61 21.81 -16.11
N GLY A 92 -9.88 21.72 -16.50
CA GLY A 92 -10.97 21.43 -15.56
C GLY A 92 -11.29 19.95 -15.49
N LEU A 93 -12.12 19.48 -16.42
CA LEU A 93 -12.64 18.12 -16.43
C LEU A 93 -12.44 17.46 -17.80
N ALA A 94 -11.83 16.28 -17.81
CA ALA A 94 -11.78 15.38 -18.95
C ALA A 94 -12.70 14.20 -18.63
N GLU A 95 -13.73 14.00 -19.44
CA GLU A 95 -14.65 12.86 -19.33
C GLU A 95 -14.66 12.10 -20.65
N ALA A 96 -14.60 10.77 -20.55
CA ALA A 96 -14.72 9.86 -21.68
C ALA A 96 -15.53 8.62 -21.28
N GLY A 97 -16.23 8.00 -22.24
CA GLY A 97 -16.84 6.70 -22.05
C GLY A 97 -15.80 5.60 -21.82
N SER A 98 -14.72 5.61 -22.61
CA SER A 98 -13.50 4.81 -22.38
C SER A 98 -12.29 5.53 -22.95
N VAL A 99 -11.08 5.19 -22.48
CA VAL A 99 -9.83 5.82 -22.91
C VAL A 99 -8.88 4.78 -23.48
N ASP A 100 -8.48 4.94 -24.73
CA ASP A 100 -7.35 4.23 -25.34
C ASP A 100 -6.25 5.25 -25.70
N GLY A 101 -5.43 5.60 -24.71
CA GLY A 101 -4.40 6.64 -24.87
C GLY A 101 -4.16 7.46 -23.61
N TRP A 102 -3.97 8.76 -23.78
CA TRP A 102 -3.54 9.67 -22.71
C TRP A 102 -4.67 10.62 -22.34
N GLN A 103 -5.16 10.53 -21.12
CA GLN A 103 -6.14 11.48 -20.57
C GLN A 103 -5.52 12.26 -19.42
N VAL A 104 -5.28 13.56 -19.62
CA VAL A 104 -4.64 14.43 -18.62
C VAL A 104 -5.51 15.63 -18.31
N SER A 105 -5.79 15.86 -17.02
CA SER A 105 -6.52 17.03 -16.55
C SER A 105 -5.77 17.72 -15.42
N SER A 106 -5.85 19.05 -15.29
CA SER A 106 -5.38 19.70 -14.04
C SER A 106 -6.35 19.52 -12.88
N GLY A 107 -7.62 19.21 -13.17
CA GLY A 107 -8.66 18.92 -12.20
C GLY A 107 -9.00 17.43 -12.18
N VAL A 108 -10.10 17.06 -12.82
CA VAL A 108 -10.62 15.69 -12.83
C VAL A 108 -10.44 15.04 -14.20
N SER A 109 -9.95 13.81 -14.21
CA SER A 109 -9.96 12.91 -15.36
C SER A 109 -10.87 11.72 -15.03
N TRP A 110 -11.98 11.56 -15.74
CA TRP A 110 -13.00 10.55 -15.50
C TRP A 110 -13.17 9.68 -16.76
N SER A 111 -12.97 8.37 -16.62
CA SER A 111 -13.39 7.36 -17.60
C SER A 111 -14.55 6.55 -17.01
N ARG A 112 -15.69 6.51 -17.70
CA ARG A 112 -16.86 5.67 -17.31
C ARG A 112 -16.62 4.17 -17.58
N GLY A 113 -15.52 3.84 -18.22
CA GLY A 113 -15.11 2.48 -18.55
C GLY A 113 -13.62 2.30 -18.33
N ASP A 114 -12.99 1.53 -19.20
CA ASP A 114 -11.57 1.21 -19.06
C ASP A 114 -10.66 2.36 -19.50
N VAL A 115 -9.45 2.36 -18.96
CA VAL A 115 -8.35 3.24 -19.38
C VAL A 115 -7.20 2.36 -19.81
N ARG A 116 -6.69 2.57 -21.02
CA ARG A 116 -5.43 2.00 -21.49
C ARG A 116 -4.39 3.10 -21.64
N VAL A 117 -3.14 2.79 -21.29
CA VAL A 117 -1.96 3.68 -21.36
C VAL A 117 -1.82 4.64 -20.18
N LEU A 118 -2.49 5.80 -20.15
CA LEU A 118 -2.30 6.77 -19.07
C LEU A 118 -3.54 7.62 -18.76
N GLN A 119 -3.84 7.76 -17.48
CA GLN A 119 -4.76 8.76 -16.95
C GLN A 119 -4.10 9.57 -15.85
N GLY A 120 -4.25 10.89 -15.88
CA GLY A 120 -3.72 11.73 -14.82
C GLY A 120 -4.51 12.99 -14.54
N GLY A 121 -4.45 13.45 -13.30
CA GLY A 121 -5.00 14.71 -12.85
C GLY A 121 -5.02 14.85 -11.34
N MET A 122 -5.62 15.91 -10.80
CA MET A 122 -5.79 16.00 -9.35
C MET A 122 -6.62 14.82 -8.84
N LEU A 123 -7.70 14.48 -9.53
CA LEU A 123 -8.47 13.27 -9.32
C LEU A 123 -8.56 12.48 -10.62
N SER A 124 -8.06 11.24 -10.61
CA SER A 124 -8.17 10.31 -11.73
C SER A 124 -9.16 9.21 -11.34
N VAL A 125 -10.24 9.05 -12.12
CA VAL A 125 -11.28 8.04 -11.88
C VAL A 125 -11.44 7.20 -13.14
N ALA A 126 -11.35 5.89 -12.99
CA ALA A 126 -11.80 4.90 -13.94
C ALA A 126 -12.85 4.02 -13.25
N GLU A 127 -14.08 4.03 -13.76
CA GLU A 127 -15.12 3.12 -13.29
C GLU A 127 -14.84 1.67 -13.71
N GLY A 128 -14.11 1.49 -14.81
CA GLY A 128 -13.58 0.20 -15.26
C GLY A 128 -12.17 -0.09 -14.75
N SER A 129 -11.45 -0.89 -15.51
CA SER A 129 -10.07 -1.29 -15.21
C SER A 129 -9.07 -0.34 -15.85
N VAL A 130 -7.89 -0.22 -15.23
CA VAL A 130 -6.78 0.55 -15.78
C VAL A 130 -5.70 -0.42 -16.20
N ASP A 131 -5.38 -0.46 -17.50
CA ASP A 131 -4.21 -1.14 -18.07
C ASP A 131 -3.17 -0.08 -18.47
N GLY A 132 -2.35 0.31 -17.51
CA GLY A 132 -1.38 1.40 -17.69
C GLY A 132 -1.05 2.16 -16.41
N VAL A 133 -0.97 3.49 -16.52
CA VAL A 133 -0.47 4.36 -15.45
C VAL A 133 -1.53 5.37 -15.03
N GLN A 134 -1.81 5.44 -13.72
CA GLN A 134 -2.58 6.51 -13.10
C GLN A 134 -1.67 7.40 -12.24
N ILE A 135 -1.65 8.71 -12.50
CA ILE A 135 -0.87 9.67 -11.71
C ILE A 135 -1.77 10.81 -11.27
N GLY A 136 -1.79 11.10 -9.97
CA GLY A 136 -2.62 12.17 -9.46
C GLY A 136 -2.47 12.44 -7.98
N PHE A 137 -3.30 13.34 -7.44
CA PHE A 137 -3.42 13.46 -5.99
C PHE A 137 -4.19 12.25 -5.44
N ALA A 138 -5.30 11.88 -6.11
CA ALA A 138 -6.03 10.66 -5.84
C ALA A 138 -6.32 9.90 -7.13
N ASN A 139 -6.10 8.58 -7.13
CA ASN A 139 -6.36 7.69 -8.25
C ASN A 139 -7.34 6.60 -7.83
N LEU A 140 -8.40 6.41 -8.62
CA LEU A 140 -9.44 5.41 -8.39
C LEU A 140 -9.58 4.54 -9.64
N ALA A 141 -9.40 3.24 -9.48
CA ALA A 141 -9.70 2.23 -10.51
C ALA A 141 -10.71 1.24 -9.91
N LEU A 142 -11.99 1.39 -10.25
CA LEU A 142 -13.06 0.63 -9.59
C LEU A 142 -13.23 -0.78 -10.15
N GLY A 143 -12.64 -1.06 -11.32
CA GLY A 143 -12.55 -2.40 -11.90
C GLY A 143 -11.77 -3.39 -11.03
N ASP A 144 -12.14 -4.65 -11.12
CA ASP A 144 -11.53 -5.73 -10.33
C ASP A 144 -10.25 -6.32 -10.97
N ASP A 145 -9.85 -5.89 -12.17
CA ASP A 145 -8.66 -6.41 -12.87
C ASP A 145 -7.85 -5.29 -13.54
N SER A 146 -7.33 -4.35 -12.73
CA SER A 146 -6.40 -3.33 -13.23
C SER A 146 -4.96 -3.87 -13.27
N GLU A 147 -4.22 -3.53 -14.32
CA GLU A 147 -2.81 -3.87 -14.49
C GLU A 147 -1.96 -2.61 -14.68
N GLY A 148 -0.91 -2.44 -13.89
CA GLY A 148 0.03 -1.33 -14.03
C GLY A 148 0.34 -0.58 -12.75
N VAL A 149 0.43 0.75 -12.82
CA VAL A 149 1.00 1.57 -11.75
C VAL A 149 0.08 2.74 -11.37
N GLN A 150 -0.22 2.86 -10.09
CA GLN A 150 -0.87 4.03 -9.50
C GLN A 150 0.14 4.79 -8.64
N LEU A 151 0.27 6.10 -8.85
CA LEU A 151 1.14 6.98 -8.07
C LEU A 151 0.37 8.23 -7.63
N GLY A 152 0.39 8.53 -6.33
CA GLY A 152 -0.28 9.71 -5.81
C GLY A 152 -0.17 9.92 -4.31
N LEU A 153 -1.16 10.57 -3.70
CA LEU A 153 -1.31 10.58 -2.24
C LEU A 153 -2.30 9.52 -1.77
N PHE A 154 -3.33 9.23 -2.58
CA PHE A 154 -4.36 8.25 -2.29
C PHE A 154 -4.63 7.39 -3.52
N ASP A 155 -4.32 6.10 -3.43
CA ASP A 155 -4.61 5.16 -4.50
C ASP A 155 -5.64 4.12 -4.04
N LEU A 156 -6.67 3.91 -4.85
CA LEU A 156 -7.72 2.92 -4.63
C LEU A 156 -7.90 2.06 -5.88
N ALA A 157 -7.91 0.74 -5.70
CA ALA A 157 -8.23 -0.21 -6.75
C ALA A 157 -9.26 -1.25 -6.27
N GLY A 158 -10.11 -1.76 -7.17
CA GLY A 158 -10.85 -3.00 -6.95
C GLY A 158 -9.86 -4.17 -6.84
N GLY A 159 -9.20 -4.47 -7.95
CA GLY A 159 -8.06 -5.39 -8.01
C GLY A 159 -6.90 -4.80 -8.81
N LEU A 160 -5.68 -5.13 -8.39
CA LEU A 160 -4.44 -4.59 -8.96
C LEU A 160 -3.42 -5.69 -9.24
N ARG A 161 -2.89 -5.71 -10.46
CA ARG A 161 -1.65 -6.40 -10.84
C ARG A 161 -0.58 -5.35 -11.15
N GLY A 162 0.33 -5.11 -10.21
CA GLY A 162 1.36 -4.09 -10.38
C GLY A 162 1.67 -3.33 -9.10
N VAL A 163 1.80 -2.00 -9.19
CA VAL A 163 2.35 -1.18 -8.09
C VAL A 163 1.42 -0.03 -7.71
N GLN A 164 1.15 0.10 -6.42
CA GLN A 164 0.52 1.26 -5.79
C GLN A 164 1.58 2.00 -4.96
N GLY A 165 1.84 3.26 -5.30
CA GLY A 165 2.88 4.08 -4.71
C GLY A 165 2.34 5.41 -4.23
N SER A 166 1.69 5.42 -3.06
CA SER A 166 1.09 6.62 -2.47
C SER A 166 1.23 6.68 -0.96
N MET A 167 0.73 7.75 -0.31
CA MET A 167 0.70 7.79 1.15
C MET A 167 -0.29 6.75 1.72
N VAL A 168 -1.42 6.55 1.04
CA VAL A 168 -2.47 5.60 1.43
C VAL A 168 -2.88 4.77 0.22
N ASN A 169 -2.51 3.49 0.25
CA ASN A 169 -2.84 2.52 -0.79
C ASN A 169 -3.98 1.60 -0.32
N VAL A 170 -5.01 1.44 -1.13
CA VAL A 170 -6.16 0.55 -0.84
C VAL A 170 -6.47 -0.31 -2.04
N ALA A 171 -6.55 -1.63 -1.84
CA ALA A 171 -7.01 -2.56 -2.87
C ALA A 171 -7.66 -3.80 -2.25
N LYS A 172 -8.64 -4.41 -2.92
CA LYS A 172 -9.21 -5.68 -2.42
C LYS A 172 -8.30 -6.86 -2.75
N GLN A 173 -7.78 -6.91 -3.97
CA GLN A 173 -6.81 -7.91 -4.42
C GLN A 173 -5.57 -7.22 -4.97
N VAL A 174 -4.39 -7.70 -4.56
CA VAL A 174 -3.10 -7.17 -5.02
C VAL A 174 -2.21 -8.31 -5.46
N ARG A 175 -1.70 -8.22 -6.68
CA ARG A 175 -0.59 -9.02 -7.21
C ARG A 175 0.55 -8.08 -7.56
N GLY A 176 1.52 -7.92 -6.67
CA GLY A 176 2.60 -6.95 -6.84
C GLY A 176 2.98 -6.21 -5.56
N ALA A 177 2.99 -4.88 -5.57
CA ALA A 177 3.49 -4.09 -4.44
C ALA A 177 2.60 -2.90 -4.06
N GLN A 178 2.42 -2.70 -2.75
CA GLN A 178 1.92 -1.46 -2.16
C GLN A 178 3.04 -0.81 -1.36
N ILE A 179 3.41 0.42 -1.71
CA ILE A 179 4.49 1.17 -1.06
C ILE A 179 3.92 2.50 -0.59
N GLY A 180 3.86 2.71 0.72
CA GLY A 180 3.19 3.87 1.29
C GLY A 180 3.29 4.00 2.79
N LEU A 181 2.64 5.00 3.39
CA LEU A 181 2.58 5.08 4.85
C LEU A 181 1.57 4.08 5.40
N VAL A 182 0.42 3.98 4.74
CA VAL A 182 -0.67 3.06 5.10
C VAL A 182 -1.01 2.23 3.88
N ASN A 183 -0.91 0.90 4.01
CA ASN A 183 -1.29 -0.04 2.97
C ASN A 183 -2.44 -0.91 3.47
N VAL A 184 -3.53 -0.99 2.71
CA VAL A 184 -4.70 -1.81 3.01
C VAL A 184 -4.97 -2.73 1.84
N GLY A 185 -4.92 -4.03 2.11
CA GLY A 185 -5.19 -5.12 1.18
C GLY A 185 -6.30 -6.04 1.68
N GLY A 186 -7.03 -6.69 0.80
CA GLY A 186 -7.74 -7.93 1.15
C GLY A 186 -6.75 -9.09 1.11
N ASP A 187 -6.46 -9.52 -0.12
CA ASP A 187 -5.48 -10.57 -0.42
C ASP A 187 -4.30 -9.98 -1.19
N VAL A 188 -3.08 -10.12 -0.65
CA VAL A 188 -1.86 -9.55 -1.21
C VAL A 188 -0.85 -10.65 -1.56
N GLU A 189 -0.80 -10.98 -2.84
CA GLU A 189 0.25 -11.80 -3.45
C GLU A 189 1.43 -10.89 -3.82
N GLY A 190 2.32 -10.62 -2.86
CA GLY A 190 3.49 -9.78 -3.06
C GLY A 190 3.93 -8.98 -1.82
N LEU A 191 4.23 -7.69 -2.01
CA LEU A 191 4.87 -6.85 -0.99
C LEU A 191 3.96 -5.72 -0.50
N GLN A 192 3.86 -5.56 0.82
CA GLN A 192 3.44 -4.31 1.45
C GLN A 192 4.62 -3.70 2.22
N LEU A 193 4.99 -2.47 1.88
CA LEU A 193 6.04 -1.71 2.56
C LEU A 193 5.48 -0.40 3.09
N GLY A 194 5.53 -0.20 4.41
CA GLY A 194 5.03 1.03 5.00
C GLY A 194 5.21 1.20 6.50
N LEU A 195 4.43 2.12 7.09
CA LEU A 195 4.37 2.29 8.54
C LEU A 195 3.27 1.45 9.17
N VAL A 196 2.15 1.31 8.45
CA VAL A 196 1.02 0.48 8.82
C VAL A 196 0.60 -0.36 7.61
N ASN A 197 0.61 -1.67 7.77
CA ASN A 197 0.06 -2.60 6.78
C ASN A 197 -1.14 -3.32 7.39
N VAL A 198 -2.23 -3.42 6.64
CA VAL A 198 -3.43 -4.16 7.00
C VAL A 198 -3.80 -5.08 5.85
N ALA A 199 -3.95 -6.38 6.13
CA ALA A 199 -4.37 -7.36 5.13
C ALA A 199 -5.14 -8.52 5.76
N LYS A 200 -5.98 -9.21 4.99
CA LYS A 200 -6.46 -10.55 5.39
C LYS A 200 -5.35 -11.57 5.18
N THR A 201 -4.73 -11.52 4.00
CA THR A 201 -3.59 -12.36 3.62
C THR A 201 -2.50 -11.53 2.96
N SER A 202 -1.23 -11.84 3.24
CA SER A 202 -0.08 -11.15 2.64
C SER A 202 1.17 -12.03 2.63
N ASP A 203 1.84 -12.11 1.48
CA ASP A 203 3.11 -12.85 1.34
C ASP A 203 4.25 -12.19 2.14
N VAL A 204 4.44 -10.88 1.97
CA VAL A 204 5.48 -10.10 2.64
C VAL A 204 4.94 -8.75 3.09
N SER A 205 4.88 -8.54 4.41
CA SER A 205 4.49 -7.24 4.99
C SER A 205 5.60 -6.70 5.91
N ILE A 206 6.20 -5.57 5.50
CA ILE A 206 7.26 -4.89 6.23
C ILE A 206 6.71 -3.55 6.72
N ALA A 207 6.41 -3.49 8.02
CA ALA A 207 6.02 -2.27 8.72
C ALA A 207 6.19 -2.43 10.24
N PRO A 208 6.49 -1.36 11.00
CA PRO A 208 6.44 -1.41 12.46
C PRO A 208 5.07 -1.90 13.00
N LEU A 209 4.00 -1.65 12.25
CA LEU A 209 2.65 -2.12 12.57
C LEU A 209 2.08 -2.92 11.39
N ASN A 210 2.10 -4.24 11.49
CA ASN A 210 1.46 -5.16 10.56
C ASN A 210 0.20 -5.78 11.19
N PHE A 211 -0.93 -5.75 10.48
CA PHE A 211 -2.17 -6.42 10.88
C PHE A 211 -2.59 -7.36 9.76
N VAL A 212 -2.01 -8.56 9.73
CA VAL A 212 -2.26 -9.59 8.71
C VAL A 212 -3.05 -10.73 9.33
N GLY A 213 -4.28 -10.97 8.86
CA GLY A 213 -5.21 -11.93 9.46
C GLY A 213 -4.67 -13.36 9.57
N ASP A 214 -4.21 -13.93 8.44
CA ASP A 214 -3.62 -15.28 8.36
C ASP A 214 -2.10 -15.33 8.60
N GLY A 215 -1.56 -14.23 9.12
CA GLY A 215 -0.15 -14.03 9.33
C GLY A 215 0.41 -14.69 10.59
N LEU A 216 1.66 -14.38 10.89
CA LEU A 216 2.30 -14.79 12.14
C LEU A 216 1.73 -13.97 13.29
N HIS A 217 1.31 -14.62 14.37
CA HIS A 217 0.93 -13.98 15.65
C HIS A 217 1.46 -14.83 16.79
N ARG A 218 2.55 -14.41 17.44
CA ARG A 218 3.16 -15.16 18.54
C ARG A 218 3.55 -14.26 19.70
N ILE A 219 3.52 -14.84 20.89
CA ILE A 219 4.03 -14.24 22.11
C ILE A 219 5.24 -15.06 22.56
N ASP A 220 6.40 -14.42 22.63
CA ASP A 220 7.62 -15.05 23.09
C ASP A 220 7.94 -14.60 24.50
N VAL A 221 8.35 -15.55 25.35
CA VAL A 221 8.95 -15.29 26.66
C VAL A 221 10.27 -16.03 26.74
N TRP A 222 11.35 -15.32 27.06
CA TRP A 222 12.69 -15.92 27.10
C TRP A 222 13.58 -15.32 28.17
N THR A 223 14.68 -16.02 28.43
CA THR A 223 15.81 -15.54 29.22
C THR A 223 17.05 -15.47 28.33
N SER A 224 17.98 -14.55 28.62
CA SER A 224 19.19 -14.33 27.84
C SER A 224 20.33 -13.74 28.68
N GLU A 225 21.52 -13.65 28.10
CA GLU A 225 22.67 -12.98 28.70
C GLU A 225 22.48 -11.47 28.89
N SER A 226 21.58 -10.83 28.14
CA SER A 226 21.29 -9.39 28.24
C SER A 226 20.08 -9.06 29.11
N ALA A 227 19.20 -10.02 29.37
CA ALA A 227 18.03 -9.82 30.22
C ALA A 227 17.62 -11.13 30.90
N VAL A 228 17.34 -11.05 32.21
CA VAL A 228 16.92 -12.19 33.03
C VAL A 228 15.60 -12.75 32.52
N VAL A 229 14.67 -11.87 32.14
CA VAL A 229 13.41 -12.26 31.50
C VAL A 229 13.01 -11.19 30.48
N SER A 230 12.53 -11.63 29.33
CA SER A 230 12.03 -10.80 28.26
C SER A 230 10.74 -11.37 27.71
N GLY A 231 9.89 -10.48 27.21
CA GLY A 231 8.66 -10.81 26.51
C GLY A 231 8.53 -9.97 25.24
N ALA A 232 8.03 -10.55 24.16
CA ALA A 232 7.75 -9.83 22.93
C ALA A 232 6.52 -10.39 22.23
N ILE A 233 5.81 -9.51 21.54
CA ILE A 233 4.84 -9.90 20.53
C ILE A 233 5.53 -9.91 19.17
N LYS A 234 5.29 -10.95 18.39
CA LYS A 234 5.74 -11.11 17.01
C LYS A 234 4.51 -11.16 16.12
N PHE A 235 4.43 -10.25 15.16
CA PHE A 235 3.28 -10.17 14.28
C PHE A 235 3.65 -9.69 12.88
N GLY A 236 3.00 -10.23 11.85
CA GLY A 236 3.29 -9.88 10.45
C GLY A 236 2.75 -10.89 9.46
N SER A 237 3.28 -10.90 8.25
CA SER A 237 3.04 -11.95 7.25
C SER A 237 3.58 -13.31 7.71
N LYS A 238 3.27 -14.39 6.98
CA LYS A 238 3.65 -15.77 7.35
C LYS A 238 5.16 -15.95 7.55
N ASN A 239 5.97 -15.30 6.72
CA ASN A 239 7.43 -15.49 6.71
C ASN A 239 8.21 -14.25 7.13
N VAL A 240 7.56 -13.10 7.31
CA VAL A 240 8.19 -11.86 7.77
C VAL A 240 7.38 -11.27 8.91
N TYR A 241 8.04 -10.97 10.02
CA TYR A 241 7.41 -10.44 11.22
C TYR A 241 8.09 -9.17 11.72
N THR A 242 7.31 -8.40 12.45
CA THR A 242 7.77 -7.35 13.33
C THR A 242 7.72 -7.86 14.75
N LEU A 243 8.72 -7.53 15.55
CA LEU A 243 8.73 -7.82 16.97
C LEU A 243 8.72 -6.53 17.76
N ILE A 244 7.95 -6.49 18.85
CA ILE A 244 7.97 -5.41 19.83
C ILE A 244 7.98 -6.07 21.21
N GLY A 245 8.91 -5.67 22.07
CA GLY A 245 9.08 -6.33 23.35
C GLY A 245 9.70 -5.48 24.44
N ALA A 246 9.70 -6.05 25.63
CA ALA A 246 10.31 -5.50 26.81
C ALA A 246 10.99 -6.60 27.62
N GLY A 247 11.91 -6.24 28.52
CA GLY A 247 12.54 -7.19 29.41
C GLY A 247 13.12 -6.55 30.65
N GLN A 248 13.35 -7.36 31.66
CA GLN A 248 14.02 -6.99 32.89
C GLN A 248 15.48 -7.46 32.83
N VAL A 249 16.40 -6.51 32.93
CA VAL A 249 17.85 -6.77 32.80
C VAL A 249 18.45 -7.33 34.09
N ASN A 250 17.92 -6.97 35.25
CA ASN A 250 18.46 -7.40 36.55
C ASN A 250 17.32 -7.60 37.58
N MET A 251 17.45 -8.61 38.45
CA MET A 251 16.44 -8.95 39.48
C MET A 251 16.49 -8.04 40.71
N THR A 252 17.64 -7.45 41.02
CA THR A 252 17.88 -6.69 42.27
C THR A 252 17.76 -5.18 42.04
N GLN A 253 18.09 -4.68 40.85
CA GLN A 253 17.84 -3.31 40.42
C GLN A 253 17.04 -3.36 39.11
N PRO A 254 15.79 -2.86 39.06
CA PRO A 254 14.92 -3.04 37.90
C PRO A 254 15.32 -2.10 36.75
N TRP A 255 16.40 -2.45 36.06
CA TRP A 255 16.69 -1.93 34.74
C TRP A 255 15.80 -2.65 33.74
N TRP A 256 15.08 -1.88 32.94
CA TRP A 256 14.19 -2.36 31.90
C TRP A 256 14.83 -2.15 30.54
N THR A 257 14.52 -3.04 29.61
CA THR A 257 14.84 -2.86 28.21
C THR A 257 13.57 -2.90 27.37
N PHE A 258 13.50 -2.08 26.33
CA PHE A 258 12.37 -2.01 25.40
C PHE A 258 12.92 -1.96 24.00
N GLY A 259 12.33 -2.70 23.08
CA GLY A 259 12.86 -2.76 21.73
C GLY A 259 11.87 -3.27 20.71
N GLY A 260 12.30 -3.16 19.46
CA GLY A 260 11.57 -3.67 18.33
C GLY A 260 12.51 -3.94 17.16
N GLY A 261 12.01 -4.69 16.18
CA GLY A 261 12.80 -5.14 15.06
C GLY A 261 12.00 -5.93 14.05
N PHE A 262 12.71 -6.48 13.07
CA PHE A 262 12.13 -7.26 11.99
C PHE A 262 12.83 -8.61 11.92
N GLY A 263 12.09 -9.63 11.51
CA GLY A 263 12.65 -10.96 11.34
C GLY A 263 11.99 -11.77 10.25
N LEU A 264 12.68 -12.83 9.89
CA LEU A 264 12.23 -13.86 8.96
C LEU A 264 11.84 -15.10 9.76
N HIS A 265 10.73 -15.72 9.40
CA HIS A 265 10.27 -16.99 9.93
C HIS A 265 10.23 -18.04 8.82
N LEU A 266 10.95 -19.15 9.02
CA LEU A 266 11.12 -20.22 8.06
C LEU A 266 10.68 -21.55 8.69
N PRO A 267 9.46 -22.02 8.40
CA PRO A 267 9.01 -23.33 8.86
C PRO A 267 9.70 -24.45 8.06
N VAL A 268 10.23 -25.45 8.76
CA VAL A 268 10.93 -26.63 8.23
C VAL A 268 10.37 -27.88 8.90
N GLY A 269 9.19 -28.31 8.43
CA GLY A 269 8.44 -29.40 9.06
C GLY A 269 7.97 -28.98 10.45
N PRO A 270 8.24 -29.77 11.51
CA PRO A 270 7.89 -29.40 12.89
C PRO A 270 8.89 -28.43 13.56
N LEU A 271 9.99 -28.10 12.87
CA LEU A 271 10.95 -27.11 13.31
C LEU A 271 10.67 -25.78 12.61
N TRP A 272 11.04 -24.68 13.24
CA TRP A 272 11.16 -23.39 12.55
C TRP A 272 12.52 -22.75 12.83
N LEU A 273 12.98 -21.97 11.86
CA LEU A 273 14.17 -21.16 11.94
C LEU A 273 13.80 -19.70 11.84
N GLU A 274 14.41 -18.88 12.69
CA GLU A 274 14.19 -17.44 12.70
C GLU A 274 15.48 -16.66 12.72
N LEU A 275 15.53 -15.63 11.89
CA LEU A 275 16.59 -14.64 11.86
C LEU A 275 15.94 -13.28 12.07
N ASP A 276 16.29 -12.57 13.15
CA ASP A 276 15.83 -11.20 13.38
C ASP A 276 16.94 -10.25 13.74
N ASP A 277 16.74 -8.99 13.35
CA ASP A 277 17.53 -7.85 13.79
C ASP A 277 16.64 -6.87 14.54
N SER A 278 17.10 -6.42 15.71
CA SER A 278 16.30 -5.60 16.62
C SER A 278 17.13 -4.60 17.41
N VAL A 279 16.51 -3.48 17.77
CA VAL A 279 17.14 -2.41 18.55
C VAL A 279 16.42 -2.27 19.88
N TRP A 280 17.19 -2.21 20.96
CA TRP A 280 16.72 -2.22 22.33
C TRP A 280 17.31 -1.06 23.14
N ALA A 281 16.45 -0.17 23.62
CA ALA A 281 16.80 0.87 24.57
C ALA A 281 16.80 0.32 26.00
N LEU A 282 17.50 1.01 26.89
CA LEU A 282 17.68 0.63 28.28
C LEU A 282 17.21 1.77 29.18
N SER A 283 16.45 1.45 30.23
CA SER A 283 15.85 2.44 31.13
C SER A 283 15.93 2.01 32.59
N GLN A 284 16.06 2.98 33.49
CA GLN A 284 15.86 2.83 34.92
C GLN A 284 14.82 3.85 35.39
N GLY A 285 13.58 3.42 35.57
CA GLY A 285 12.46 4.32 35.86
C GLY A 285 12.10 5.19 34.65
N LEU A 286 12.16 6.52 34.80
CA LEU A 286 11.93 7.48 33.70
C LEU A 286 13.22 7.87 32.96
N LEU A 287 14.37 7.41 33.42
CA LEU A 287 15.66 7.73 32.82
C LEU A 287 16.01 6.69 31.75
N VAL A 288 16.09 7.12 30.49
CA VAL A 288 16.61 6.30 29.39
C VAL A 288 18.12 6.47 29.33
N ALA A 289 18.86 5.36 29.39
CA ALA A 289 20.31 5.39 29.27
C ALA A 289 20.69 5.90 27.86
N PRO A 290 21.75 6.72 27.74
CA PRO A 290 22.20 7.23 26.45
C PRO A 290 22.86 6.09 25.66
N GLY A 291 22.06 5.31 24.94
CA GLY A 291 22.52 4.23 24.09
C GLY A 291 21.45 3.20 23.75
N ALA A 292 21.75 2.33 22.79
CA ALA A 292 20.89 1.24 22.37
C ALA A 292 21.71 -0.02 22.10
N THR A 293 21.08 -1.17 22.26
CA THR A 293 21.64 -2.49 21.93
C THR A 293 20.96 -3.00 20.67
N ASN A 294 21.72 -3.11 19.59
CA ASN A 294 21.33 -3.91 18.45
C ASN A 294 21.52 -5.41 18.78
N LYS A 295 20.60 -6.25 18.34
CA LYS A 295 20.65 -7.70 18.51
C LYS A 295 20.27 -8.39 17.21
N LEU A 296 21.26 -9.03 16.59
CA LEU A 296 21.06 -9.97 15.49
C LEU A 296 20.94 -11.38 16.08
N ARG A 297 19.77 -12.00 15.96
CA ARG A 297 19.45 -13.30 16.58
C ARG A 297 19.16 -14.35 15.53
N LEU A 298 19.73 -15.54 15.73
CA LEU A 298 19.37 -16.76 15.02
C LEU A 298 18.75 -17.74 16.02
N GLN A 299 17.53 -18.21 15.74
CA GLN A 299 16.74 -19.05 16.63
C GLN A 299 16.26 -20.30 15.91
N VAL A 300 16.16 -21.38 16.66
CA VAL A 300 15.48 -22.61 16.26
C VAL A 300 14.44 -22.94 17.32
N GLY A 301 13.24 -23.25 16.88
CA GLY A 301 12.18 -23.76 17.75
C GLY A 301 11.50 -24.97 17.16
N PHE A 302 10.71 -25.63 18.00
CA PHE A 302 10.01 -26.85 17.67
C PHE A 302 8.56 -26.73 18.11
N ASP A 303 7.62 -26.82 17.18
CA ASP A 303 6.21 -26.68 17.48
C ASP A 303 5.68 -27.95 18.16
N LEU A 304 5.11 -27.77 19.35
CA LEU A 304 4.46 -28.81 20.14
C LEU A 304 2.97 -28.52 20.25
N LEU A 305 2.20 -29.58 20.55
CA LEU A 305 0.78 -29.48 20.90
C LEU A 305 -0.07 -28.80 19.80
N ASN A 306 0.10 -29.18 18.53
CA ASN A 306 -0.59 -28.57 17.39
C ASN A 306 -0.30 -27.05 17.28
N ASP A 307 0.98 -26.68 17.35
CA ASP A 307 1.48 -25.31 17.13
C ASP A 307 1.06 -24.28 18.20
N HIS A 308 0.63 -24.74 19.38
CA HIS A 308 0.23 -23.86 20.48
C HIS A 308 1.37 -23.49 21.43
N ILE A 309 2.44 -24.29 21.50
CA ILE A 309 3.60 -24.02 22.35
C ILE A 309 4.85 -24.45 21.60
N ALA A 310 5.83 -23.58 21.49
CA ALA A 310 7.12 -23.91 20.88
C ALA A 310 8.29 -23.54 21.80
N PRO A 311 8.97 -24.51 22.44
CA PRO A 311 10.27 -24.24 23.01
C PRO A 311 11.27 -23.85 21.93
N PHE A 312 12.10 -22.86 22.23
CA PHE A 312 13.13 -22.42 21.31
C PHE A 312 14.44 -22.13 22.03
N ALA A 313 15.52 -22.20 21.26
CA ALA A 313 16.84 -21.78 21.66
C ALA A 313 17.48 -20.98 20.52
N GLY A 314 18.37 -20.06 20.85
CA GLY A 314 19.04 -19.25 19.85
C GLY A 314 20.35 -18.69 20.33
N VAL A 315 21.10 -18.19 19.36
CA VAL A 315 22.34 -17.44 19.55
C VAL A 315 22.15 -16.03 19.03
N SER A 316 22.97 -15.10 19.50
CA SER A 316 22.92 -13.73 19.03
C SER A 316 24.30 -13.10 18.96
N VAL A 317 24.42 -12.05 18.13
CA VAL A 317 25.48 -11.07 18.23
C VAL A 317 24.83 -9.77 18.68
N ASN A 318 25.24 -9.28 19.84
CA ASN A 318 24.71 -8.05 20.39
C ASN A 318 25.77 -6.96 20.29
N THR A 319 25.34 -5.76 19.88
CA THR A 319 26.20 -4.57 19.79
C THR A 319 25.52 -3.43 20.51
N TRP A 320 26.11 -2.99 21.62
CA TRP A 320 25.71 -1.78 22.30
C TRP A 320 26.45 -0.58 21.76
N ALA A 321 25.74 0.53 21.60
CA ALA A 321 26.27 1.83 21.19
C ALA A 321 25.71 2.90 22.13
N GLY A 322 26.55 3.68 22.82
CA GLY A 322 26.09 4.75 23.71
C GLY A 322 27.17 5.39 24.57
N ASP A 323 26.87 6.43 25.35
CA ASP A 323 27.88 7.13 26.14
C ASP A 323 27.91 6.56 27.58
N GLY A 324 28.85 5.65 27.90
CA GLY A 324 28.97 5.16 29.29
C GLY A 324 29.63 3.79 29.50
N THR A 325 29.93 3.51 30.77
CA THR A 325 30.73 2.38 31.29
C THR A 325 29.92 1.12 31.61
N VAL A 326 28.63 1.06 31.26
CA VAL A 326 27.72 -0.03 31.63
C VAL A 326 27.20 -0.72 30.36
N ALA A 327 27.76 -1.89 30.04
CA ALA A 327 27.16 -2.78 29.05
C ALA A 327 25.91 -3.45 29.68
N PRO A 328 24.72 -3.40 29.04
CA PRO A 328 23.49 -3.99 29.56
C PRO A 328 23.55 -5.51 29.50
N ARG A 329 24.06 -6.12 30.57
CA ARG A 329 24.37 -7.54 30.62
C ARG A 329 23.97 -8.12 31.97
N ALA A 330 23.31 -9.26 31.93
CA ALA A 330 23.05 -10.09 33.09
C ALA A 330 24.22 -11.05 33.37
N LEU A 331 25.04 -11.40 32.35
CA LEU A 331 26.13 -12.39 32.45
C LEU A 331 27.49 -11.84 31.97
N GLY A 332 28.57 -12.23 32.65
CA GLY A 332 29.96 -11.78 32.41
C GLY A 332 30.76 -12.55 31.33
N ILE A 333 30.24 -12.58 30.10
CA ILE A 333 30.87 -13.14 28.86
C ILE A 333 31.95 -12.16 28.31
N PRO A 334 33.00 -12.60 27.58
CA PRO A 334 33.98 -11.69 26.96
C PRO A 334 33.39 -10.62 26.02
N GLU A 335 34.06 -9.47 25.89
CA GLU A 335 33.65 -8.34 25.04
C GLU A 335 34.84 -7.75 24.26
N SER A 336 34.54 -7.13 23.12
CA SER A 336 35.49 -6.30 22.36
C SER A 336 35.06 -4.83 22.43
N ARG A 337 36.03 -3.91 22.55
CA ARG A 337 35.81 -2.46 22.61
C ARG A 337 36.63 -1.78 21.51
N ASP A 338 36.05 -0.82 20.81
CA ASP A 338 36.78 0.01 19.85
C ASP A 338 37.23 1.34 20.50
N ALA A 339 38.49 1.73 20.27
CA ALA A 339 39.12 2.88 20.91
C ALA A 339 38.91 4.15 20.07
N GLY A 340 37.69 4.65 20.07
CA GLY A 340 37.33 5.90 19.38
C GLY A 340 35.83 6.21 19.42
N HIS A 341 35.01 5.16 19.49
CA HIS A 341 33.56 5.23 19.68
C HIS A 341 33.10 4.15 20.65
N HIS A 342 32.06 4.45 21.43
CA HIS A 342 31.56 3.63 22.51
C HIS A 342 30.74 2.40 22.05
N PHE A 343 31.31 1.57 21.19
CA PHE A 343 30.71 0.31 20.78
C PHE A 343 31.26 -0.85 21.61
N VAL A 344 30.36 -1.70 22.10
CA VAL A 344 30.71 -2.94 22.79
C VAL A 344 29.91 -4.08 22.19
N SER A 345 30.59 -5.13 21.73
CA SER A 345 29.93 -6.30 21.13
C SER A 345 30.26 -7.57 21.90
N TRP A 346 29.28 -8.46 22.03
CA TRP A 346 29.42 -9.75 22.69
C TRP A 346 28.51 -10.81 22.05
N PRO A 347 28.90 -12.10 22.11
CA PRO A 347 28.01 -13.19 21.74
C PRO A 347 26.95 -13.40 22.82
N GLY A 348 25.74 -13.74 22.39
CA GLY A 348 24.60 -14.03 23.25
C GLY A 348 23.95 -15.38 22.98
N PHE A 349 23.10 -15.79 23.91
CA PHE A 349 22.29 -16.98 23.83
C PHE A 349 20.94 -16.74 24.53
N GLN A 350 19.89 -17.31 23.96
CA GLN A 350 18.56 -17.25 24.55
C GLN A 350 17.88 -18.61 24.52
N VAL A 351 17.05 -18.85 25.52
CA VAL A 351 16.13 -19.98 25.56
C VAL A 351 14.78 -19.48 26.05
N GLY A 352 13.70 -20.01 25.48
CA GLY A 352 12.36 -19.51 25.75
C GLY A 352 11.25 -20.41 25.28
N LEU A 353 10.05 -19.90 25.43
CA LEU A 353 8.81 -20.48 24.95
C LEU A 353 8.10 -19.45 24.07
N SER A 354 7.54 -19.92 22.97
CA SER A 354 6.64 -19.17 22.09
C SER A 354 5.22 -19.75 22.22
N PHE A 355 4.22 -18.88 22.16
CA PHE A 355 2.79 -19.18 22.27
C PHE A 355 2.01 -18.52 21.15
#